data_AF-A0A3L6LCI8-F1
#
_entry.id   AF-A0A3L6LCI8-F1
#
_cell.length_a   1.000
_cell.length_b   1.000
_cell.length_c   1.000
_cell.angle_alpha   90.00
_cell.angle_beta   90.00
_cell.angle_gamma   90.00
#
_symmetry.space_group_name_H-M   'P 1'
#
loop_
_entity.id
_entity.type
_entity.pdbx_description
1 polymer ?
#
loop_
_entity_poly.entity_id
_entity_poly.type
_entity_poly.pdbx_seq_one_letter_code
_entity_poly.pdbx_strand_id
1 'polypeptide(L)'
;MVCETNNGQCSSSSSGNRAGISSGALYKTEPGAKKATGKVKPTATPKEWVLHSYNIAHEAAQLDTNFSEALATYTTATDSCEPYNKLSDGNFIPSVCKIAKGEDTVMEIPQAERNNIKNIVENSYGKDPTTYEETIWKGVKATPLTKANSGRSSDTKLESISTLNNLQQIEAFREASAAIKKTRGAVLVPLNARHKLKQHRHVKVRRKRIAIVAANGRTLIKKESAKLKVRKRE
;
A
#
# COMPACT_ATOMS: atom_id res chain seq x y z
N MET A 1 30.51 -47.51 -65.14
CA MET A 1 30.42 -46.10 -65.56
C MET A 1 29.02 -45.62 -65.28
N VAL A 2 28.90 -44.54 -64.50
CA VAL A 2 27.64 -43.82 -64.25
C VAL A 2 27.59 -42.70 -65.28
N CYS A 3 26.44 -42.54 -65.95
CA CYS A 3 26.22 -41.45 -66.89
C CYS A 3 25.31 -40.44 -66.19
N GLU A 4 25.84 -39.26 -65.86
CA GLU A 4 25.10 -38.16 -65.26
C GLU A 4 24.86 -37.07 -66.30
N THR A 5 23.60 -36.73 -66.53
CA THR A 5 23.23 -35.61 -67.41
C THR A 5 22.03 -34.89 -66.80
N ASN A 6 22.03 -33.56 -66.90
CA ASN A 6 20.97 -32.72 -66.33
C ASN A 6 19.74 -32.59 -67.25
N ASN A 7 19.80 -33.20 -68.45
CA ASN A 7 18.78 -33.04 -69.48
C ASN A 7 18.07 -34.38 -69.79
N GLY A 8 18.32 -35.43 -68.99
CA GLY A 8 17.59 -36.69 -69.03
C GLY A 8 17.91 -37.63 -70.20
N GLN A 9 18.84 -37.29 -71.10
CA GLN A 9 19.22 -38.19 -72.20
C GLN A 9 20.49 -38.97 -71.88
N CYS A 10 20.31 -40.16 -71.31
CA CYS A 10 21.28 -41.25 -71.36
C CYS A 10 20.85 -42.20 -72.48
N SER A 11 21.41 -42.08 -73.68
CA SER A 11 21.11 -43.01 -74.77
C SER A 11 22.05 -44.22 -74.73
N SER A 12 21.55 -45.38 -74.34
CA SER A 12 22.22 -46.66 -74.58
C SER A 12 21.68 -47.28 -75.87
N SER A 13 22.55 -47.62 -76.82
CA SER A 13 22.19 -48.55 -77.88
C SER A 13 21.85 -49.91 -77.27
N SER A 14 20.72 -50.45 -77.70
CA SER A 14 20.02 -51.63 -77.19
C SER A 14 20.92 -52.85 -76.91
N SER A 15 21.09 -53.21 -75.63
CA SER A 15 21.23 -54.57 -75.04
C SER A 15 22.15 -54.61 -73.80
N GLY A 16 21.69 -54.06 -72.68
CA GLY A 16 22.40 -54.20 -71.40
C GLY A 16 21.46 -54.42 -70.22
N ASN A 17 21.78 -55.40 -69.35
CA ASN A 17 21.01 -55.76 -68.15
C ASN A 17 21.19 -54.76 -66.98
N ARG A 18 21.39 -53.47 -67.25
CA ARG A 18 21.67 -52.47 -66.21
C ARG A 18 20.76 -51.25 -66.39
N ALA A 19 20.08 -50.87 -65.30
CA ALA A 19 19.29 -49.66 -65.22
C ALA A 19 20.17 -48.48 -64.74
N GLY A 20 20.02 -47.32 -65.38
CA GLY A 20 20.59 -46.05 -64.92
C GLY A 20 19.55 -45.26 -64.11
N ILE A 21 19.96 -44.66 -63.00
CA ILE A 21 19.11 -43.74 -62.23
C ILE A 21 19.46 -42.32 -62.69
N SER A 22 18.51 -41.61 -63.30
CA SER A 22 18.64 -40.18 -63.54
C SER A 22 18.33 -39.40 -62.26
N SER A 23 19.15 -38.42 -61.91
CA SER A 23 18.87 -37.57 -60.75
C SER A 23 17.60 -36.73 -61.00
N GLY A 24 16.71 -36.70 -60.00
CA GLY A 24 15.44 -35.99 -60.04
C GLY A 24 14.61 -36.30 -58.79
N ALA A 25 13.74 -35.38 -58.38
CA ALA A 25 12.87 -35.59 -57.23
C ALA A 25 11.89 -36.75 -57.50
N LEU A 26 11.93 -37.78 -56.65
CA LEU A 26 11.15 -39.02 -56.80
C LEU A 26 9.65 -38.83 -56.50
N TYR A 27 9.25 -37.66 -56.02
CA TYR A 27 7.87 -37.32 -55.69
C TYR A 27 7.58 -35.87 -56.06
N LYS A 28 6.39 -35.62 -56.62
CA LYS A 28 5.87 -34.26 -56.78
C LYS A 28 5.48 -33.72 -55.42
N THR A 29 6.22 -32.75 -54.89
CA THR A 29 5.73 -31.91 -53.79
C THR A 29 4.85 -30.83 -54.40
N GLU A 30 3.53 -31.01 -54.36
CA GLU A 30 2.64 -29.86 -54.56
C GLU A 30 2.88 -28.87 -53.41
N PRO A 31 3.08 -27.56 -53.67
CA PRO A 31 3.11 -26.58 -52.61
C PRO A 31 1.74 -26.60 -51.92
N GLY A 32 1.71 -27.07 -50.66
CA GLY A 32 0.47 -27.17 -49.88
C GLY A 32 -0.28 -25.84 -49.88
N ALA A 33 -1.59 -25.90 -50.16
CA ALA A 33 -2.45 -24.73 -50.17
C ALA A 33 -2.50 -24.10 -48.77
N LYS A 34 -1.76 -22.99 -48.61
CA LYS A 34 -1.58 -22.17 -47.40
C LYS A 34 -0.71 -22.83 -46.31
N LYS A 35 0.43 -22.20 -46.01
CA LYS A 35 1.23 -22.50 -44.81
C LYS A 35 0.48 -21.98 -43.58
N ALA A 36 0.44 -22.77 -42.50
CA ALA A 36 -0.06 -22.29 -41.22
C ALA A 36 0.87 -21.17 -40.70
N THR A 37 0.30 -20.06 -40.24
CA THR A 37 1.05 -18.90 -39.73
C THR A 37 0.47 -18.43 -38.42
N GLY A 38 1.31 -18.30 -37.38
CA GLY A 38 0.95 -17.67 -36.11
C GLY A 38 0.90 -16.14 -36.20
N LYS A 39 0.99 -15.44 -35.07
CA LYS A 39 0.87 -13.98 -35.04
C LYS A 39 2.08 -13.34 -35.74
N VAL A 40 1.82 -12.54 -36.78
CA VAL A 40 2.87 -11.81 -37.49
C VAL A 40 3.14 -10.48 -36.78
N LYS A 41 4.38 -10.28 -36.33
CA LYS A 41 4.88 -8.97 -35.88
C LYS A 41 5.67 -8.31 -37.03
N PRO A 42 5.21 -7.18 -37.60
CA PRO A 42 5.75 -6.62 -38.85
C PRO A 42 7.26 -6.33 -38.84
N THR A 43 7.84 -6.11 -37.66
CA THR A 43 9.25 -5.71 -37.48
C THR A 43 10.12 -6.81 -36.85
N ALA A 44 9.57 -8.00 -36.59
CA ALA A 44 10.32 -9.10 -36.00
C ALA A 44 10.89 -10.03 -37.07
N THR A 45 12.09 -10.57 -36.81
CA THR A 45 12.66 -11.64 -37.63
C THR A 45 11.77 -12.89 -37.54
N PRO A 46 11.29 -13.45 -38.66
CA PRO A 46 10.49 -14.67 -38.65
C PRO A 46 11.25 -15.84 -38.03
N LYS A 47 10.54 -16.67 -37.26
CA LYS A 47 11.04 -17.98 -36.81
C LYS A 47 10.19 -19.07 -37.45
N GLU A 48 10.83 -20.10 -37.97
CA GLU A 48 10.17 -21.24 -38.60
C GLU A 48 10.24 -22.45 -37.69
N TRP A 49 9.09 -23.06 -37.42
CA TRP A 49 8.96 -24.30 -36.66
C TRP A 49 8.48 -25.40 -37.60
N VAL A 50 9.21 -26.52 -37.64
CA VAL A 50 8.86 -27.68 -38.46
C VAL A 50 8.11 -28.67 -37.58
N LEU A 51 6.87 -28.98 -37.96
CA LEU A 51 6.00 -29.91 -37.25
C LEU A 51 5.70 -31.12 -38.13
N HIS A 52 5.47 -32.27 -37.49
CA HIS A 52 5.37 -33.56 -38.17
C HIS A 52 4.03 -33.77 -38.93
N SER A 53 3.09 -32.83 -38.83
CA SER A 53 1.87 -32.84 -39.64
C SER A 53 1.29 -31.44 -39.85
N TYR A 54 0.51 -31.29 -40.92
CA TYR A 54 -0.17 -30.04 -41.25
C TYR A 54 -1.21 -29.61 -40.22
N ASN A 55 -1.97 -30.55 -39.65
CA ASN A 55 -3.00 -30.26 -38.65
C ASN A 55 -2.38 -29.66 -37.38
N ILE A 56 -1.28 -30.24 -36.91
CA ILE A 56 -0.56 -29.74 -35.73
C ILE A 56 0.08 -28.38 -36.01
N ALA A 57 0.51 -28.13 -37.23
CA ALA A 57 1.01 -26.80 -37.63
C ALA A 57 -0.08 -25.72 -37.54
N HIS A 58 -1.33 -26.04 -37.93
CA HIS A 58 -2.46 -25.12 -37.78
C HIS A 58 -2.87 -24.89 -36.33
N GLU A 59 -2.93 -25.94 -35.53
CA GLU A 59 -3.25 -25.83 -34.10
C GLU A 59 -2.20 -24.98 -33.37
N ALA A 60 -0.90 -25.21 -33.64
CA ALA A 60 0.19 -24.44 -33.06
C ALA A 60 0.14 -22.95 -33.49
N ALA A 61 -0.14 -22.66 -34.75
CA ALA A 61 -0.31 -21.30 -35.26
C ALA A 61 -1.48 -20.57 -34.61
N GLN A 62 -2.61 -21.27 -34.41
CA GLN A 62 -3.77 -20.72 -33.72
C GLN A 62 -3.46 -20.44 -32.24
N LEU A 63 -2.76 -21.34 -31.56
CA LEU A 63 -2.36 -21.16 -30.17
C LEU A 63 -1.40 -19.97 -29.99
N ASP A 64 -0.42 -19.81 -30.89
CA ASP A 64 0.49 -18.67 -30.89
C ASP A 64 -0.25 -17.33 -31.06
N THR A 65 -1.24 -17.32 -31.96
CA THR A 65 -2.14 -16.16 -32.17
C THR A 65 -2.93 -15.84 -30.92
N ASN A 66 -3.61 -16.84 -30.35
CA ASN A 66 -4.43 -16.69 -29.15
C ASN A 66 -3.60 -16.24 -27.94
N PHE A 67 -2.40 -16.81 -27.77
CA PHE A 67 -1.49 -16.44 -26.67
C PHE A 67 -1.00 -15.00 -26.82
N SER A 68 -0.63 -14.59 -28.04
CA SER A 68 -0.21 -13.22 -28.33
C SER A 68 -1.32 -12.20 -28.09
N GLU A 69 -2.57 -12.55 -28.42
CA GLU A 69 -3.75 -11.70 -28.20
C GLU A 69 -4.14 -11.64 -26.73
N ALA A 70 -4.07 -12.75 -26.00
CA ALA A 70 -4.27 -12.79 -24.56
C ALA A 70 -3.22 -11.94 -23.84
N LEU A 71 -1.95 -12.04 -24.24
CA LEU A 71 -0.87 -11.24 -23.67
C LEU A 71 -1.04 -9.74 -23.94
N ALA A 72 -1.46 -9.36 -25.16
CA ALA A 72 -1.76 -7.97 -25.50
C ALA A 72 -2.92 -7.41 -24.67
N THR A 73 -3.93 -8.24 -24.37
CA THR A 73 -5.07 -7.89 -23.52
C THR A 73 -4.65 -7.76 -22.06
N TYR A 74 -3.70 -8.58 -21.60
CA TYR A 74 -3.19 -8.54 -20.22
C TYR A 74 -2.38 -7.25 -19.93
N THR A 75 -1.75 -6.65 -20.94
CA THR A 75 -0.92 -5.44 -20.77
C THR A 75 -1.68 -4.11 -20.61
N THR A 76 -3.01 -4.09 -20.61
CA THR A 76 -3.78 -2.83 -20.51
C THR A 76 -4.65 -2.69 -19.26
N ALA A 77 -4.80 -3.75 -18.46
CA ALA A 77 -5.41 -3.63 -17.15
C ALA A 77 -4.33 -3.29 -16.09
N THR A 78 -3.65 -2.16 -16.26
CA THR A 78 -3.17 -1.44 -15.08
C THR A 78 -4.42 -1.05 -14.32
N ASP A 79 -4.78 -1.87 -13.34
CA ASP A 79 -5.78 -1.54 -12.35
C ASP A 79 -5.46 -0.12 -11.86
N SER A 80 -6.25 0.85 -12.31
CA SER A 80 -6.05 2.25 -11.93
C SER A 80 -6.05 2.32 -10.41
N CYS A 81 -4.98 2.89 -9.85
CA CYS A 81 -4.80 3.03 -8.39
C CYS A 81 -5.68 4.15 -7.84
N GLU A 82 -6.27 4.95 -8.71
CA GLU A 82 -7.04 6.13 -8.34
C GLU A 82 -8.41 5.76 -7.77
N PRO A 83 -8.78 6.29 -6.58
CA PRO A 83 -10.02 5.98 -5.88
C PRO A 83 -11.30 6.09 -6.73
N TYR A 84 -11.39 7.11 -7.57
CA TYR A 84 -12.57 7.39 -8.42
C TYR A 84 -12.78 6.38 -9.56
N ASN A 85 -11.79 5.52 -9.84
CA ASN A 85 -11.90 4.43 -10.80
C ASN A 85 -12.23 3.08 -10.13
N LYS A 86 -12.26 3.00 -8.79
CA LYS A 86 -12.49 1.78 -8.02
C LYS A 86 -13.93 1.59 -7.54
N LEU A 87 -14.92 2.15 -8.24
CA LEU A 87 -16.32 2.18 -7.81
C LEU A 87 -17.02 0.81 -7.75
N SER A 88 -16.43 -0.22 -8.35
CA SER A 88 -16.91 -1.60 -8.34
C SER A 88 -16.03 -2.56 -7.52
N ASP A 89 -14.97 -2.06 -6.89
CA ASP A 89 -14.01 -2.89 -6.15
C ASP A 89 -14.60 -3.31 -4.80
N GLY A 90 -14.84 -4.62 -4.65
CA GLY A 90 -15.47 -5.21 -3.46
C GLY A 90 -14.68 -5.06 -2.16
N ASN A 91 -13.38 -4.78 -2.21
CA ASN A 91 -12.53 -4.54 -1.04
C ASN A 91 -12.39 -3.04 -0.73
N PHE A 92 -12.42 -2.20 -1.76
CA PHE A 92 -12.32 -0.75 -1.63
C PHE A 92 -13.63 -0.14 -1.10
N ILE A 93 -14.78 -0.50 -1.66
CA ILE A 93 -16.09 0.07 -1.30
C ILE A 93 -16.34 -0.03 0.21
N PRO A 94 -16.10 -1.19 0.87
CA PRO A 94 -16.37 -1.28 2.28
C PRO A 94 -15.49 -0.40 3.15
N SER A 95 -14.23 -0.26 2.76
CA SER A 95 -13.24 0.56 3.47
C SER A 95 -13.61 2.05 3.39
N VAL A 96 -14.03 2.52 2.21
CA VAL A 96 -14.47 3.91 2.01
C VAL A 96 -15.72 4.22 2.83
N CYS A 97 -16.73 3.35 2.82
CA CYS A 97 -17.95 3.55 3.60
C CYS A 97 -17.68 3.61 5.11
N LYS A 98 -16.75 2.79 5.62
CA LYS A 98 -16.35 2.83 7.04
C LYS A 98 -15.65 4.13 7.41
N ILE A 99 -14.69 4.56 6.60
CA ILE A 99 -13.95 5.82 6.81
C ILE A 99 -14.91 7.01 6.79
N ALA A 100 -15.84 7.05 5.82
CA ALA A 100 -16.81 8.14 5.71
C ALA A 100 -17.73 8.25 6.94
N LYS A 101 -17.97 7.14 7.65
CA LYS A 101 -18.77 7.11 8.89
C LYS A 101 -17.95 7.34 10.16
N GLY A 102 -16.65 7.09 10.13
CA GLY A 102 -15.81 7.06 11.33
C GLY A 102 -16.13 5.88 12.25
N GLU A 103 -16.72 4.80 11.74
CA GLU A 103 -17.10 3.62 12.52
C GLU A 103 -16.35 2.37 12.03
N ASP A 104 -15.30 1.98 12.77
CA ASP A 104 -14.46 0.82 12.42
C ASP A 104 -15.16 -0.54 12.62
N THR A 105 -16.30 -0.56 13.33
CA THR A 105 -17.01 -1.78 13.77
C THR A 105 -18.20 -2.17 12.89
N VAL A 106 -18.55 -1.39 11.86
CA VAL A 106 -19.71 -1.67 11.00
C VAL A 106 -19.42 -2.91 10.14
N MET A 107 -20.12 -4.01 10.43
CA MET A 107 -19.98 -5.26 9.68
C MET A 107 -20.77 -5.28 8.37
N GLU A 108 -21.81 -4.45 8.23
CA GLU A 108 -22.66 -4.41 7.04
C GLU A 108 -22.93 -2.98 6.58
N ILE A 109 -22.70 -2.75 5.28
CA ILE A 109 -22.97 -1.46 4.64
C ILE A 109 -24.37 -1.49 4.06
N PRO A 110 -25.26 -0.57 4.48
CA PRO A 110 -26.60 -0.45 3.94
C PRO A 110 -26.57 -0.29 2.41
N GLN A 111 -27.52 -0.92 1.72
CA GLN A 111 -27.57 -0.88 0.26
C GLN A 111 -27.70 0.55 -0.28
N ALA A 112 -28.37 1.44 0.44
CA ALA A 112 -28.47 2.86 0.09
C ALA A 112 -27.10 3.55 -0.03
N GLU A 113 -26.13 3.16 0.80
CA GLU A 113 -24.77 3.72 0.76
C GLU A 113 -23.94 3.14 -0.36
N ARG A 114 -24.10 1.84 -0.66
CA ARG A 114 -23.49 1.26 -1.86
C ARG A 114 -24.01 1.94 -3.12
N ASN A 115 -25.31 2.24 -3.18
CA ASN A 115 -25.90 2.95 -4.30
C ASN A 115 -25.37 4.40 -4.42
N ASN A 116 -24.91 4.99 -3.31
CA ASN A 116 -24.35 6.34 -3.27
C ASN A 116 -22.79 6.36 -3.31
N ILE A 117 -22.14 5.22 -3.56
CA ILE A 117 -20.68 5.09 -3.43
C ILE A 117 -19.92 6.08 -4.30
N LYS A 118 -20.41 6.33 -5.51
CA LYS A 118 -19.83 7.31 -6.43
C LYS A 118 -19.70 8.69 -5.77
N ASN A 119 -20.78 9.18 -5.18
CA ASN A 119 -20.78 10.49 -4.51
C ASN A 119 -19.88 10.49 -3.27
N ILE A 120 -19.83 9.39 -2.51
CA ILE A 120 -18.94 9.28 -1.33
C ILE A 120 -17.47 9.37 -1.76
N VAL A 121 -17.10 8.64 -2.80
CA VAL A 121 -15.74 8.64 -3.35
C VAL A 121 -15.40 10.01 -3.93
N GLU A 122 -16.27 10.60 -4.74
CA GLU A 122 -16.05 11.93 -5.33
C GLU A 122 -15.91 13.03 -4.26
N ASN A 123 -16.70 12.98 -3.20
CA ASN A 123 -16.60 13.95 -2.09
C ASN A 123 -15.35 13.77 -1.23
N SER A 124 -14.86 12.53 -1.10
CA SER A 124 -13.72 12.21 -0.22
C SER A 124 -12.38 12.32 -0.94
N TYR A 125 -12.33 11.97 -2.23
CA TYR A 125 -11.11 11.84 -3.01
C TYR A 125 -11.13 12.66 -4.32
N GLY A 126 -12.20 13.37 -4.65
CA GLY A 126 -12.33 14.01 -5.95
C GLY A 126 -12.84 13.06 -7.05
N LYS A 127 -13.26 13.65 -8.16
CA LYS A 127 -13.93 12.96 -9.28
C LYS A 127 -13.02 12.70 -10.49
N ASP A 128 -11.85 13.33 -10.50
CA ASP A 128 -10.92 13.34 -11.61
C ASP A 128 -9.48 13.58 -11.09
N PRO A 129 -8.43 13.42 -11.92
CA PRO A 129 -7.05 13.60 -11.49
C PRO A 129 -6.77 14.98 -10.86
N THR A 130 -7.38 16.04 -11.40
CA THR A 130 -7.16 17.41 -10.93
C THR A 130 -7.75 17.62 -9.54
N THR A 131 -9.01 17.24 -9.34
CA THR A 131 -9.70 17.34 -8.06
C THR A 131 -9.10 16.40 -7.02
N TYR A 132 -8.60 15.23 -7.42
CA TYR A 132 -7.88 14.34 -6.52
C TYR A 132 -6.56 14.91 -6.02
N GLU A 133 -5.78 15.51 -6.93
CA GLU A 133 -4.56 16.21 -6.58
C GLU A 133 -4.85 17.36 -5.59
N GLU A 134 -5.88 18.16 -5.85
CA GLU A 134 -6.25 19.29 -4.99
C GLU A 134 -6.80 18.87 -3.62
N THR A 135 -7.61 17.82 -3.57
CA THR A 135 -8.32 17.37 -2.36
C THR A 135 -7.39 16.64 -1.39
N ILE A 136 -6.53 15.77 -1.91
CA ILE A 136 -5.68 14.90 -1.08
C ILE A 136 -4.20 15.28 -1.23
N TRP A 137 -3.66 15.19 -2.44
CA TRP A 137 -2.20 15.20 -2.62
C TRP A 137 -1.56 16.55 -2.34
N LYS A 138 -2.25 17.67 -2.60
CA LYS A 138 -1.76 19.02 -2.28
C LYS A 138 -1.46 19.16 -0.79
N GLY A 139 -2.36 18.66 0.07
CA GLY A 139 -2.17 18.66 1.52
C GLY A 139 -1.05 17.71 1.96
N VAL A 140 -1.02 16.50 1.39
CA VAL A 140 0.03 15.51 1.66
C VAL A 140 1.41 16.07 1.28
N LYS A 141 1.58 16.57 0.06
CA LYS A 141 2.82 17.19 -0.44
C LYS A 141 3.26 18.37 0.43
N ALA A 142 2.32 19.22 0.83
CA ALA A 142 2.58 20.39 1.67
C ALA A 142 2.88 20.06 3.14
N THR A 143 2.73 18.80 3.58
CA THR A 143 2.91 18.41 4.98
C THR A 143 4.32 18.74 5.46
N PRO A 144 4.48 19.60 6.49
CA PRO A 144 5.78 20.00 6.98
C PRO A 144 6.45 18.86 7.74
N LEU A 145 7.71 18.61 7.41
CA LEU A 145 8.61 17.69 8.09
C LEU A 145 9.65 18.52 8.84
N THR A 146 9.53 18.55 10.16
CA THR A 146 10.44 19.26 11.04
C THR A 146 11.21 18.28 11.91
N LYS A 147 12.28 18.75 12.56
CA LYS A 147 13.02 17.93 13.53
C LYS A 147 12.12 17.28 14.59
N ALA A 148 11.08 17.98 15.02
CA ALA A 148 10.18 17.52 16.08
C ALA A 148 9.20 16.42 15.64
N ASN A 149 8.88 16.31 14.34
CA ASN A 149 7.87 15.37 13.83
C ASN A 149 8.42 14.34 12.84
N SER A 150 9.69 14.43 12.47
CA SER A 150 10.31 13.56 11.47
C SER A 150 11.74 13.14 11.83
N GLY A 151 12.31 13.69 12.91
CA GLY A 151 13.69 13.41 13.33
C GLY A 151 14.76 13.97 12.40
N ARG A 152 14.38 14.70 11.34
CA ARG A 152 15.29 15.26 10.35
C ARG A 152 16.05 16.48 10.90
N SER A 153 17.25 16.70 10.38
CA SER A 153 18.11 17.82 10.78
C SER A 153 17.64 19.17 10.24
N SER A 154 16.99 19.18 9.08
CA SER A 154 16.45 20.37 8.43
C SER A 154 14.95 20.23 8.17
N ASP A 155 14.26 21.37 8.24
CA ASP A 155 12.85 21.47 7.93
C ASP A 155 12.63 21.36 6.42
N THR A 156 11.66 20.55 6.02
CA THR A 156 11.28 20.32 4.62
C THR A 156 9.80 19.97 4.51
N LYS A 157 9.35 19.55 3.33
CA LYS A 157 8.00 19.05 3.06
C LYS A 157 8.02 17.58 2.66
N LEU A 158 6.89 16.89 2.82
CA LEU A 158 6.77 15.48 2.47
C LEU A 158 7.02 15.22 0.97
N GLU A 159 6.68 16.18 0.10
CA GLU A 159 6.97 16.15 -1.34
C GLU A 159 8.46 15.96 -1.67
N SER A 160 9.37 16.43 -0.80
CA SER A 160 10.82 16.30 -1.02
C SER A 160 11.37 14.89 -0.76
N ILE A 161 10.53 13.97 -0.26
CA ILE A 161 10.95 12.62 0.09
C ILE A 161 10.69 11.68 -1.09
N SER A 162 11.76 11.17 -1.68
CA SER A 162 11.71 10.34 -2.89
C SER A 162 11.89 8.83 -2.66
N THR A 163 12.14 8.38 -1.42
CA THR A 163 12.44 6.97 -1.13
C THR A 163 11.58 6.39 -0.01
N LEU A 164 11.19 5.13 -0.18
CA LEU A 164 10.37 4.40 0.79
C LEU A 164 11.05 4.29 2.17
N ASN A 165 12.35 4.02 2.20
CA ASN A 165 13.11 3.93 3.46
C ASN A 165 13.03 5.24 4.27
N ASN A 166 13.11 6.40 3.60
CA ASN A 166 12.97 7.69 4.29
C ASN A 166 11.55 7.89 4.84
N LEU A 167 10.52 7.46 4.11
CA LEU A 167 9.12 7.51 4.59
C LEU A 167 8.93 6.62 5.83
N GLN A 168 9.44 5.39 5.80
CA GLN A 168 9.37 4.45 6.92
C GLN A 168 10.09 4.96 8.17
N GLN A 169 11.25 5.62 8.01
CA GLN A 169 11.96 6.23 9.14
C GLN A 169 11.16 7.38 9.77
N ILE A 170 10.48 8.19 8.95
CA ILE A 170 9.63 9.28 9.43
C ILE A 170 8.42 8.72 10.20
N GLU A 171 7.80 7.66 9.68
CA GLU A 171 6.68 6.96 10.33
C GLU A 171 7.10 6.38 11.68
N ALA A 172 8.17 5.58 11.71
CA ALA A 172 8.70 5.01 12.94
C ALA A 172 9.07 6.09 13.98
N PHE A 173 9.64 7.21 13.54
CA PHE A 173 9.94 8.33 14.42
C PHE A 173 8.67 8.94 15.04
N ARG A 174 7.60 9.10 14.25
CA ARG A 174 6.31 9.63 14.73
C ARG A 174 5.67 8.70 15.74
N GLU A 175 5.65 7.40 15.47
CA GLU A 175 5.11 6.39 16.39
C GLU A 175 5.89 6.35 17.70
N ALA A 176 7.23 6.30 17.63
CA ALA A 176 8.09 6.33 18.81
C ALA A 176 7.87 7.62 19.62
N SER A 177 7.79 8.77 18.95
CA SER A 177 7.51 10.06 19.59
C SER A 177 6.14 10.10 20.26
N ALA A 178 5.11 9.54 19.62
CA ALA A 178 3.76 9.43 20.18
C ALA A 178 3.74 8.52 21.41
N ALA A 179 4.41 7.36 21.35
CA ALA A 179 4.55 6.44 22.47
C ALA A 179 5.27 7.08 23.67
N ILE A 180 6.34 7.83 23.41
CA ILE A 180 7.08 8.58 24.45
C ILE A 180 6.19 9.67 25.07
N LYS A 181 5.41 10.41 24.26
CA LYS A 181 4.48 11.41 24.79
C LYS A 181 3.38 10.78 25.65
N LYS A 182 2.82 9.64 25.22
CA LYS A 182 1.78 8.90 25.95
C LYS A 182 2.31 8.40 27.30
N THR A 183 3.51 7.83 27.33
CA THR A 183 4.15 7.36 28.56
C THR A 183 4.54 8.51 29.49
N ARG A 184 5.11 9.60 28.97
CA ARG A 184 5.40 10.81 29.77
C ARG A 184 4.13 11.43 30.35
N GLY A 185 3.06 11.55 29.57
CA GLY A 185 1.77 12.02 30.07
C GLY A 185 1.22 11.12 31.18
N ALA A 186 1.28 9.80 30.99
CA ALA A 186 0.85 8.82 31.99
C ALA A 186 1.70 8.85 33.28
N VAL A 187 2.97 9.27 33.23
CA VAL A 187 3.85 9.39 34.41
C VAL A 187 3.72 10.76 35.09
N LEU A 188 3.51 11.84 34.35
CA LEU A 188 3.42 13.20 34.90
C LEU A 188 2.09 13.45 35.63
N VAL A 189 0.98 12.89 35.15
CA VAL A 189 -0.34 12.97 35.82
C VAL A 189 -0.29 12.44 37.27
N PRO A 190 0.23 11.22 37.55
CA PRO A 190 0.34 10.71 38.91
C PRO A 190 1.39 11.44 39.76
N LEU A 191 2.46 11.99 39.17
CA LEU A 191 3.43 12.81 39.91
C LEU A 191 2.83 14.13 40.40
N ASN A 192 2.08 14.84 39.54
CA ASN A 192 1.37 16.06 39.93
C ASN A 192 0.29 15.79 40.99
N ALA A 193 -0.44 14.68 40.88
CA ALA A 193 -1.40 14.26 41.90
C ALA A 193 -0.72 13.97 43.25
N ARG A 194 0.42 13.26 43.25
CA ARG A 194 1.23 13.00 44.46
C ARG A 194 1.79 14.29 45.07
N HIS A 195 2.22 15.24 44.25
CA HIS A 195 2.73 16.52 44.73
C HIS A 195 1.62 17.35 45.41
N LYS A 196 0.42 17.46 44.81
CA LYS A 196 -0.72 18.12 45.44
C LYS A 196 -1.12 17.45 46.76
N LEU A 197 -1.09 16.12 46.84
CA LEU A 197 -1.40 15.38 48.07
C LEU A 197 -0.38 15.66 49.20
N LYS A 198 0.92 15.76 48.87
CA LYS A 198 1.96 16.16 49.82
C LYS A 198 1.75 17.59 50.32
N GLN A 199 1.45 18.54 49.43
CA GLN A 199 1.19 19.93 49.82
C GLN A 199 -0.03 20.04 50.76
N HIS A 200 -1.13 19.32 50.45
CA HIS A 200 -2.29 19.26 51.35
C HIS A 200 -1.98 18.66 52.72
N ARG A 201 -1.14 17.60 52.79
CA ARG A 201 -0.68 17.05 54.08
C ARG A 201 0.12 18.08 54.88
N HIS A 202 1.06 18.78 54.27
CA HIS A 202 1.86 19.81 54.96
C HIS A 202 1.00 20.95 55.52
N VAL A 203 0.00 21.40 54.76
CA VAL A 203 -0.96 22.42 55.23
C VAL A 203 -1.80 21.90 56.40
N LYS A 204 -2.28 20.65 56.34
CA LYS A 204 -3.07 20.04 57.42
C LYS A 204 -2.26 19.86 58.70
N VAL A 205 -0.99 19.45 58.59
CA VAL A 205 -0.08 19.33 59.74
C VAL A 205 0.23 20.70 60.36
N ARG A 206 0.47 21.74 59.54
CA ARG A 206 0.66 23.12 60.04
C ARG A 206 -0.58 23.62 60.78
N ARG A 207 -1.78 23.46 60.21
CA ARG A 207 -3.04 23.85 60.88
C ARG A 207 -3.24 23.11 62.20
N LYS A 208 -2.93 21.81 62.24
CA LYS A 208 -3.03 21.00 63.48
C LYS A 208 -2.05 21.49 64.55
N ARG A 209 -0.80 21.83 64.19
CA ARG A 209 0.17 22.42 65.12
C ARG A 209 -0.28 23.79 65.64
N ILE A 210 -0.79 24.66 64.78
CA ILE A 210 -1.32 25.99 65.18
C ILE A 210 -2.50 25.83 66.16
N ALA A 211 -3.42 24.90 65.88
CA ALA A 211 -4.55 24.63 66.77
C ALA A 211 -4.12 24.12 68.15
N ILE A 212 -3.10 23.25 68.21
CA ILE A 212 -2.54 22.75 69.48
C ILE A 212 -1.89 23.90 70.27
N VAL A 213 -1.10 24.75 69.61
CA VAL A 213 -0.47 25.91 70.26
C VAL A 213 -1.53 26.88 70.79
N ALA A 214 -2.58 27.17 70.01
CA ALA A 214 -3.68 28.03 70.42
C ALA A 214 -4.49 27.44 71.60
N ALA A 215 -4.71 26.12 71.61
CA ALA A 215 -5.38 25.44 72.71
C ALA A 215 -4.55 25.50 74.01
N ASN A 216 -3.25 25.23 73.91
CA ASN A 216 -2.32 25.30 75.04
C ASN A 216 -2.20 26.72 75.61
N GLY A 217 -2.17 27.74 74.74
CA GLY A 217 -2.19 29.15 75.15
C GLY A 217 -3.46 29.53 75.90
N ARG A 218 -4.64 29.10 75.42
CA ARG A 218 -5.92 29.33 76.12
C ARG A 218 -5.98 28.65 77.49
N THR A 219 -5.41 27.46 77.64
CA THR A 219 -5.34 26.78 78.95
C THR A 219 -4.40 27.46 79.93
N LEU A 220 -3.28 28.03 79.47
CA LEU A 220 -2.36 28.81 80.29
C LEU A 220 -3.03 30.10 80.80
N ILE A 221 -3.70 30.84 79.92
CA ILE A 221 -4.43 32.07 80.27
C ILE A 221 -5.55 31.78 81.29
N LYS A 222 -6.30 30.68 81.13
CA LYS A 222 -7.32 30.26 82.12
C LYS A 222 -6.71 29.90 83.48
N LYS A 223 -5.57 29.21 83.51
CA LYS A 223 -4.85 28.88 84.76
C LYS A 223 -4.31 30.12 85.47
N GLU A 224 -3.74 31.08 84.74
CA GLU A 224 -3.33 32.36 85.32
C GLU A 224 -4.51 33.18 85.85
N SER A 225 -5.59 33.25 85.08
CA SER A 225 -6.82 33.96 85.49
C SER A 225 -7.44 33.36 86.76
N ALA A 226 -7.38 32.03 86.93
CA ALA A 226 -7.82 31.34 88.14
C ALA A 226 -6.91 31.65 89.34
N LYS A 227 -5.58 31.66 89.16
CA LYS A 227 -4.63 32.05 90.23
C LYS A 227 -4.81 33.50 90.67
N LEU A 228 -5.09 34.42 89.75
CA LEU A 228 -5.36 35.83 90.06
C LEU A 228 -6.67 36.02 90.86
N LYS A 229 -7.69 35.19 90.60
CA LYS A 229 -8.98 35.24 91.30
C LYS A 229 -8.90 34.76 92.75
N VAL A 230 -8.03 33.79 93.04
CA VAL A 230 -7.77 33.29 94.40
C VAL A 230 -7.02 34.34 95.23
N ARG A 231 -6.08 35.07 94.64
CA ARG A 231 -5.31 36.14 95.33
C ARG A 231 -6.08 37.43 95.64
N LYS A 232 -7.31 37.58 95.16
CA LYS A 232 -8.16 38.78 95.42
C LYS A 232 -9.23 38.56 96.50
N ARG A 233 -9.19 37.45 97.23
CA ARG A 233 -10.19 37.07 98.25
C ARG A 233 -9.64 37.05 99.69
N GLU A 234 -8.59 37.81 99.96
CA GLU A 234 -8.08 38.08 101.32
C GLU A 234 -8.40 39.52 101.73
#